data_AF-A0A8T4UNB8-F1
#
_entry.id   AF-A0A8T4UNB8-F1
#
_cell.length_a   1.000
_cell.length_b   1.000
_cell.length_c   1.000
_cell.angle_alpha   90.00
_cell.angle_beta   90.00
_cell.angle_gamma   90.00
#
_symmetry.space_group_name_H-M   'P 1'
#
loop_
_entity.id
_entity.type
_entity.pdbx_description
1 polymer ?
#
loop_
_entity_poly.entity_id
_entity_poly.type
_entity_poly.pdbx_seq_one_letter_code
_entity_poly.pdbx_strand_id
1 'polypeptide(L)'
;MELADGYFSVDSVTVTSPYEIQLSEGNLFVRNLTEGAAALQLRVLPDEISSIVQGNISSIVLEMDEQGPRYKVYVERSVKLFGIITRSAELTVEVNALSGDTIRQSGPWWIRFAARRSP
;
A
#
# COMPACT_ATOMS: atom_id res chain seq x y z
N MET A 1 25.31 4.51 -19.06
CA MET A 1 23.91 4.10 -19.25
C MET A 1 23.27 4.24 -17.89
N GLU A 2 22.73 5.42 -17.61
CA GLU A 2 22.11 5.75 -16.33
C GLU A 2 20.81 4.96 -16.20
N LEU A 3 20.72 4.15 -15.14
CA LEU A 3 19.47 3.52 -14.73
C LEU A 3 18.65 4.63 -14.08
N ALA A 4 17.53 4.97 -14.68
CA ALA A 4 16.57 5.90 -14.11
C ALA A 4 16.03 5.30 -12.81
N ASP A 5 16.48 5.83 -11.68
CA ASP A 5 15.83 5.65 -10.39
C ASP A 5 14.43 6.27 -10.50
N GLY A 6 13.44 5.42 -10.73
CA GLY A 6 12.04 5.81 -10.79
C GLY A 6 11.55 6.20 -9.40
N TYR A 7 11.71 7.48 -9.05
CA TYR A 7 11.03 8.07 -7.90
C TYR A 7 9.52 8.05 -8.16
N PHE A 8 8.80 7.15 -7.48
CA PHE A 8 7.35 7.18 -7.44
C PHE A 8 6.90 8.23 -6.42
N SER A 9 6.34 9.33 -6.92
CA SER A 9 5.60 10.30 -6.11
C SER A 9 4.19 9.77 -5.92
N VAL A 10 3.75 9.55 -4.68
CA VAL A 10 2.34 9.30 -4.39
C VAL A 10 1.63 10.65 -4.50
N ASP A 11 0.96 10.90 -5.63
CA ASP A 11 0.37 12.21 -5.94
C ASP A 11 -0.78 12.61 -4.99
N SER A 12 -1.39 11.66 -4.28
CA SER A 12 -2.35 11.95 -3.21
C SER A 12 -2.66 10.72 -2.34
N VAL A 13 -2.87 10.96 -1.04
CA VAL A 13 -3.44 9.98 -0.11
C VAL A 13 -4.86 10.43 0.22
N THR A 14 -5.86 9.62 -0.16
CA THR A 14 -7.25 9.91 0.17
C THR A 14 -7.58 9.34 1.54
N VAL A 15 -8.07 10.21 2.43
CA VAL A 15 -8.56 9.86 3.76
C VAL A 15 -10.08 9.96 3.74
N THR A 16 -10.75 8.88 4.10
CA THR A 16 -12.22 8.87 4.16
C THR A 16 -12.66 9.29 5.56
N SER A 17 -13.54 10.29 5.68
CA SER A 17 -14.16 10.72 6.95
C SER A 17 -14.69 9.53 7.77
N PRO A 18 -14.60 9.53 9.13
CA PRO A 18 -14.35 10.64 10.05
C PRO A 18 -12.90 10.72 10.57
N TYR A 19 -11.91 10.54 9.68
CA TYR A 19 -10.50 10.54 10.06
C TYR A 19 -9.78 11.82 9.65
N GLU A 20 -8.85 12.28 10.50
CA GLU A 20 -7.98 13.42 10.24
C GLU A 20 -6.52 12.96 10.23
N ILE A 21 -5.75 13.46 9.26
CA ILE A 21 -4.29 13.32 9.24
C ILE A 21 -3.67 14.63 9.74
N GLN A 22 -2.75 14.52 10.71
CA GLN A 22 -1.95 15.63 11.20
C GLN A 22 -0.47 15.34 10.96
N LEU A 23 0.25 16.32 10.40
CA LEU A 23 1.70 16.29 10.31
C LEU A 23 2.26 17.11 11.47
N SER A 24 3.01 16.49 12.37
CA SER A 24 3.66 17.16 13.50
C SER A 24 5.09 16.66 13.64
N GLU A 25 6.05 17.58 13.67
CA GLU A 25 7.49 17.28 13.83
C GLU A 25 8.02 16.24 12.82
N GLY A 26 7.51 16.27 11.57
CA GLY A 26 7.88 15.32 10.52
C GLY A 26 7.24 13.93 10.65
N ASN A 27 6.39 13.72 11.65
CA ASN A 27 5.65 12.48 11.86
C ASN A 27 4.19 12.66 11.44
N LEU A 28 3.64 11.60 10.86
CA LEU A 28 2.26 11.59 10.40
C LEU A 28 1.39 10.88 11.44
N PHE A 29 0.34 11.55 11.88
CA PHE A 29 -0.60 11.04 12.87
C PHE A 29 -1.98 10.93 12.25
N VAL A 30 -2.72 9.88 12.61
CA VAL A 30 -4.12 9.70 12.22
C VAL A 30 -5.01 9.71 13.46
N ARG A 31 -6.13 10.43 13.40
CA ARG A 31 -7.09 10.53 14.51
C ARG A 31 -8.51 10.21 14.08
N ASN A 32 -9.22 9.43 14.90
CA ASN A 32 -10.68 9.28 14.80
C ASN A 32 -11.38 10.52 15.39
N LEU A 33 -12.10 11.28 14.56
CA LEU A 33 -12.86 12.45 15.02
C LEU A 33 -14.17 12.07 15.72
N THR A 34 -14.76 10.92 15.42
CA THR A 34 -16.04 10.49 16.02
C THR A 34 -15.90 9.92 17.43
N GLU A 35 -14.76 9.30 17.75
CA GLU A 35 -14.56 8.60 19.03
C GLU A 35 -13.74 9.40 20.04
N GLY A 36 -13.23 10.58 19.66
CA GLY A 36 -12.30 11.35 20.50
C GLY A 36 -10.99 10.60 20.80
N ALA A 37 -10.65 9.63 19.94
CA ALA A 37 -9.49 8.76 20.14
C ALA A 37 -8.18 9.54 20.09
N ALA A 38 -7.17 9.05 20.81
CA ALA A 38 -5.81 9.59 20.73
C ALA A 38 -5.28 9.47 19.29
N ALA A 39 -4.49 10.46 18.87
CA ALA A 39 -3.85 10.42 17.56
C ALA A 39 -2.80 9.29 17.55
N LEU A 40 -2.87 8.41 16.56
CA LEU A 40 -1.94 7.30 16.37
C LEU A 40 -0.87 7.72 15.38
N GLN A 41 0.39 7.59 15.77
CA GLN A 41 1.52 7.84 14.88
C GLN A 41 1.64 6.71 13.86
N LEU A 42 1.61 7.04 12.58
CA LEU A 42 1.95 6.10 11.52
C LEU A 42 3.47 5.91 11.52
N ARG A 43 3.90 4.65 11.59
CA ARG A 43 5.34 4.31 11.52
C ARG A 43 5.81 4.08 10.10
N VAL A 44 4.89 3.70 9.23
CA VAL A 44 5.14 3.56 7.81
C VAL A 44 4.45 4.70 7.10
N LEU A 45 5.22 5.46 6.34
CA LEU A 45 4.70 6.54 5.52
C LEU A 45 4.25 6.01 4.14
N PRO A 46 3.34 6.72 3.44
CA PRO A 46 2.81 6.28 2.14
C PRO A 46 3.88 6.08 1.06
N ASP A 47 4.94 6.87 1.07
CA ASP A 47 6.09 6.78 0.16
C ASP A 47 6.95 5.53 0.44
N GLU A 48 7.03 5.10 1.70
CA GLU A 48 7.75 3.90 2.12
C GLU A 48 7.05 2.60 1.69
N ILE A 49 5.75 2.65 1.34
CA ILE A 49 4.97 1.47 0.89
C ILE A 49 5.59 0.82 -0.36
N SER A 50 6.22 1.62 -1.22
CA SER A 50 6.93 1.12 -2.41
C SER A 50 8.06 0.14 -2.08
N SER A 51 8.67 0.26 -0.90
CA SER A 51 9.71 -0.66 -0.41
C SER A 51 9.15 -1.98 0.16
N ILE A 52 7.88 -1.96 0.59
CA ILE A 52 7.20 -3.11 1.21
C ILE A 52 6.49 -3.95 0.15
N VAL A 53 5.87 -3.31 -0.83
CA VAL A 53 5.01 -3.97 -1.82
C VAL A 53 5.62 -3.93 -3.21
N GLN A 54 5.78 -5.10 -3.82
CA GLN A 54 6.35 -5.24 -5.16
C GLN A 54 5.30 -5.11 -6.26
N GLY A 55 5.50 -4.15 -7.17
CA GLY A 55 4.71 -3.96 -8.39
C GLY A 55 4.49 -2.49 -8.69
N ASN A 56 3.66 -2.20 -9.69
CA ASN A 56 3.28 -0.82 -10.00
C ASN A 56 2.11 -0.44 -9.08
N ILE A 57 2.34 0.45 -8.13
CA ILE A 57 1.29 0.92 -7.23
C ILE A 57 0.37 1.86 -8.00
N SER A 58 -0.92 1.52 -8.09
CA SER A 58 -1.93 2.36 -8.73
C SER A 58 -2.63 3.30 -7.74
N SER A 59 -2.79 2.88 -6.49
CA SER A 59 -3.39 3.71 -5.44
C SER A 59 -3.04 3.20 -4.04
N ILE A 60 -2.97 4.13 -3.08
CA ILE A 60 -2.82 3.85 -1.64
C ILE A 60 -3.97 4.55 -0.91
N VAL A 61 -4.76 3.78 -0.18
CA VAL A 61 -5.85 4.31 0.65
C VAL A 61 -5.54 4.00 2.11
N LEU A 62 -5.59 5.03 2.96
CA LEU A 62 -5.50 4.83 4.42
C LEU A 62 -6.92 4.59 4.95
N GLU A 63 -7.14 3.40 5.49
CA GLU A 63 -8.37 3.03 6.19
C GLU A 63 -8.06 2.87 7.67
N MET A 64 -9.07 3.05 8.52
CA MET A 64 -8.98 2.75 9.94
C MET A 64 -10.17 1.89 10.33
N ASP A 65 -9.87 0.77 11.00
CA ASP A 65 -10.86 -0.19 11.50
C ASP A 65 -10.61 -0.47 13.00
N GLU A 66 -11.33 -1.45 13.56
CA GLU A 66 -11.19 -1.86 14.96
C GLU A 66 -9.76 -2.35 15.33
N GLN A 67 -8.96 -2.76 14.34
CA GLN A 67 -7.58 -3.20 14.52
C GLN A 67 -6.56 -2.06 14.38
N GLY A 68 -7.01 -0.88 13.92
CA GLY A 68 -6.21 0.33 13.79
C GLY A 68 -6.03 0.79 12.34
N PRO A 69 -5.05 1.68 12.08
CA PRO A 69 -4.83 2.22 10.75
C PRO A 69 -4.10 1.22 9.83
N ARG A 70 -4.65 1.04 8.63
CA ARG A 70 -4.14 0.13 7.61
C ARG A 70 -4.12 0.80 6.25
N TYR A 71 -3.07 0.54 5.49
CA TYR A 71 -3.00 0.91 4.09
C TYR A 71 -3.59 -0.20 3.23
N LYS A 72 -4.52 0.18 2.35
CA LYS A 72 -4.99 -0.65 1.26
C LYS A 72 -4.32 -0.20 -0.02
N VAL A 73 -3.41 -1.02 -0.48
CA VAL A 73 -2.52 -0.75 -1.61
C VAL A 73 -3.03 -1.52 -2.81
N TYR A 74 -3.36 -0.81 -3.86
CA TYR A 74 -3.74 -1.36 -5.15
C TYR A 74 -2.51 -1.41 -6.03
N VAL A 75 -2.18 -2.60 -6.51
CA VAL A 75 -0.95 -2.87 -7.26
C VAL A 75 -1.29 -3.59 -8.55
N GLU A 76 -0.81 -3.04 -9.66
CA GLU A 76 -0.82 -3.72 -10.94
C GLU A 76 0.48 -4.51 -11.10
N ARG A 77 0.34 -5.80 -11.41
CA ARG A 77 1.47 -6.69 -11.68
C ARG A 77 1.31 -7.36 -13.02
N SER A 78 2.33 -7.20 -13.87
CA SER A 78 2.48 -8.00 -15.08
C SER A 78 3.08 -9.36 -14.74
N VAL A 79 2.36 -10.44 -15.01
CA VAL A 79 2.81 -11.82 -14.76
C VAL A 79 2.74 -12.67 -16.03
N LYS A 80 3.66 -13.63 -16.16
CA LYS A 80 3.64 -14.61 -17.26
C LYS A 80 2.94 -15.88 -16.83
N LEU A 81 1.79 -16.17 -17.45
CA LEU A 81 1.11 -17.44 -17.35
C LEU A 81 1.79 -18.46 -18.25
N PHE A 82 2.12 -19.62 -17.68
CA PHE A 82 2.78 -20.73 -18.39
C PHE A 82 4.08 -20.33 -19.13
N GLY A 83 4.74 -19.25 -18.69
CA GLY A 83 5.96 -18.73 -19.33
C GLY A 83 5.76 -18.03 -20.69
N ILE A 84 4.55 -18.04 -21.25
CA ILE A 84 4.28 -17.60 -22.64
C ILE A 84 3.39 -16.36 -22.66
N ILE A 85 2.32 -16.33 -21.86
CA ILE A 85 1.28 -15.30 -21.96
C ILE A 85 1.47 -14.28 -20.85
N THR A 86 1.84 -13.05 -21.19
CA THR A 86 1.87 -11.93 -20.23
C THR A 86 0.44 -11.41 -19.98
N ARG A 87 0.06 -11.28 -18.72
CA ARG A 87 -1.21 -10.67 -18.29
C ARG A 87 -0.96 -9.68 -17.16
N SER A 88 -1.63 -8.53 -17.21
CA SER A 88 -1.78 -7.65 -16.05
C SER A 88 -2.78 -8.24 -15.07
N ALA A 89 -2.46 -8.11 -13.79
CA ALA A 89 -3.32 -8.53 -12.71
C ALA A 89 -3.32 -7.46 -11.62
N GLU A 90 -4.50 -7.14 -11.11
CA GLU A 90 -4.66 -6.27 -9.96
C GLU A 90 -4.55 -7.10 -8.67
N LEU A 91 -3.74 -6.60 -7.75
CA LEU A 91 -3.53 -7.13 -6.42
C LEU A 91 -3.92 -6.05 -5.41
N THR A 92 -4.61 -6.47 -4.36
CA THR A 92 -4.87 -5.63 -3.21
C THR A 92 -4.05 -6.16 -2.05
N VAL A 93 -3.18 -5.31 -1.51
CA VAL A 93 -2.33 -5.61 -0.35
C VAL A 93 -2.74 -4.72 0.80
N GLU A 94 -3.01 -5.33 1.95
CA GLU A 94 -3.32 -4.63 3.19
C GLU A 94 -2.08 -4.63 4.07
N VAL A 95 -1.62 -3.45 4.47
CA VAL A 95 -0.41 -3.24 5.28
C VAL A 95 -0.79 -2.51 6.56
N ASN A 96 -0.30 -2.97 7.71
CA ASN A 96 -0.49 -2.28 8.97
C ASN A 96 0.33 -0.98 8.98
N ALA A 97 -0.29 0.18 9.18
CA ALA A 97 0.41 1.47 9.12
C ALA A 97 1.26 1.76 10.37
N LEU A 98 1.06 1.01 11.46
CA LEU A 98 1.81 1.11 12.71
C LEU A 98 3.03 0.18 12.76
N SER A 99 3.03 -0.94 12.02
CA SER A 99 4.14 -1.90 12.04
C SER A 99 4.83 -2.10 10.69
N GLY A 100 4.14 -1.84 9.58
CA GLY A 100 4.61 -2.17 8.23
C GLY A 100 4.36 -3.62 7.81
N ASP A 101 3.74 -4.43 8.68
CA ASP A 101 3.46 -5.82 8.36
C ASP A 101 2.37 -5.94 7.30
N THR A 102 2.56 -6.86 6.35
CA THR A 102 1.49 -7.23 5.41
C THR A 102 0.46 -8.09 6.13
N ILE A 103 -0.75 -7.55 6.31
CA ILE A 103 -1.88 -8.23 6.95
C ILE A 103 -2.51 -9.23 5.98
N ARG A 104 -2.73 -8.80 4.74
CA ARG A 104 -3.45 -9.58 3.73
C ARG A 104 -2.98 -9.25 2.33
N GLN A 105 -2.97 -10.26 1.47
CA GLN A 105 -2.81 -10.09 0.03
C GLN A 105 -3.93 -10.84 -0.68
N SER A 106 -4.62 -10.14 -1.59
CA SER A 106 -5.72 -10.69 -2.38
C SER A 106 -5.57 -10.33 -3.85
N GLY A 107 -6.13 -11.19 -4.71
CA GLY A 107 -6.12 -11.03 -6.16
C GLY A 107 -6.50 -12.33 -6.86
N PRO A 108 -6.40 -12.36 -8.20
CA PRO A 108 -6.74 -13.53 -8.99
C PRO A 108 -5.98 -14.79 -8.57
N TRP A 109 -6.70 -15.91 -8.44
CA TRP A 109 -6.14 -17.19 -7.95
C TRP A 109 -4.93 -17.67 -8.77
N TRP A 110 -4.93 -17.41 -10.07
CA TRP A 110 -3.89 -17.83 -11.01
C TRP A 110 -2.56 -17.09 -10.81
N ILE A 111 -2.51 -15.98 -10.06
CA ILE A 111 -1.25 -15.30 -9.71
C ILE A 111 -0.32 -16.22 -8.93
N ARG A 112 -0.85 -17.10 -8.07
CA ARG A 112 -0.05 -18.06 -7.29
C ARG A 112 0.66 -19.09 -8.17
N PHE A 113 0.13 -19.31 -9.38
CA PHE A 113 0.63 -20.28 -10.35
C PHE A 113 1.42 -19.63 -11.49
N ALA A 114 1.45 -18.29 -11.54
CA ALA A 114 2.25 -17.58 -12.51
C ALA A 114 3.73 -17.67 -12.12
N ALA A 115 4.60 -17.97 -13.09
CA ALA A 115 6.02 -18.08 -12.83
C ALA A 115 6.58 -16.71 -12.40
N ARG A 116 7.09 -16.61 -11.17
CA ARG A 116 7.85 -15.44 -10.72
C ARG A 116 9.15 -15.39 -11.52
N ARG A 117 9.27 -14.46 -12.46
CA ARG A 117 10.59 -13.89 -12.77
C ARG A 117 10.84 -12.77 -11.78
N SER A 118 11.72 -13.01 -10.82
CA SER A 118 12.50 -11.92 -10.24
C SER A 118 13.37 -11.34 -11.37
N PRO A 119 13.37 -10.02 -11.62
CA PRO A 119 14.59 -9.37 -12.07
C PRO A 119 15.67 -9.47 -10.98
#